data_AF-A0A3C1V4U7-F1
#
_entry.id   AF-A0A3C1V4U7-F1
#
_cell.length_a   1.000
_cell.length_b   1.000
_cell.length_c   1.000
_cell.angle_alpha   90.00
_cell.angle_beta   90.00
_cell.angle_gamma   90.00
#
_symmetry.space_group_name_H-M   'P 1'
#
loop_
_entity.id
_entity.type
_entity.pdbx_description
1 polymer ?
#
loop_
_entity_poly.entity_id
_entity_poly.type
_entity_poly.pdbx_seq_one_letter_code
_entity_poly.pdbx_strand_id
1 'polypeptide(L)' 'QPVVAATQLPAHRLAWLDRLEGEVSGGRGFARRVDCGSYVYLNTTSANEERVVELTGETLFGVLTITRTEAFLSQ' A
#
# COMPACT_ATOMS: atom_id res chain seq x y z
N GLN A 1 -4.84 5.15 -13.19
CA GLN A 1 -5.64 3.93 -12.96
C GLN A 1 -7.02 4.34 -12.44
N PRO A 2 -8.09 3.53 -12.58
CA PRO A 2 -9.38 3.88 -12.01
C PRO A 2 -9.29 4.00 -10.48
N VAL A 3 -10.21 4.74 -9.88
CA VAL A 3 -10.37 4.77 -8.42
C VAL A 3 -10.82 3.38 -7.96
N VAL A 4 -10.21 2.88 -6.89
CA VAL A 4 -10.54 1.58 -6.30
C VAL A 4 -10.91 1.75 -4.83
N ALA A 5 -11.78 0.88 -4.32
CA ALA A 5 -12.09 0.84 -2.90
C ALA A 5 -10.86 0.39 -2.10
N ALA A 6 -10.61 1.07 -0.98
CA ALA A 6 -9.55 0.77 -0.03
C ALA A 6 -10.14 0.56 1.36
N THR A 7 -9.55 -0.34 2.14
CA THR A 7 -9.95 -0.60 3.52
C THR A 7 -8.73 -0.52 4.42
N GLN A 8 -8.80 0.34 5.44
CA GLN A 8 -7.74 0.43 6.43
C GLN A 8 -7.69 -0.86 7.26
N LEU A 9 -6.49 -1.45 7.34
CA LEU A 9 -6.21 -2.61 8.18
C LEU A 9 -5.31 -2.21 9.36
N PRO A 10 -5.24 -3.03 10.43
CA PRO A 10 -4.29 -2.82 11.52
C PRO A 10 -2.84 -2.77 11.01
N ALA A 11 -1.96 -2.08 11.74
CA ALA A 11 -0.54 -2.03 11.42
C ALA A 11 0.11 -3.43 11.46
N HIS A 12 0.99 -3.72 10.51
CA HIS A 12 1.69 -5.00 10.40
C HIS A 12 3.15 -4.88 10.84
N ARG A 13 3.76 -6.00 11.23
CA ARG A 13 5.20 -6.05 11.61
C ARG A 13 6.06 -5.87 10.36
N LEU A 14 7.13 -5.09 10.47
CA LEU A 14 8.06 -4.83 9.37
C LEU A 14 8.68 -6.10 8.78
N ALA A 15 8.84 -7.17 9.56
CA ALA A 15 9.36 -8.46 9.08
C ALA A 15 8.53 -9.11 7.94
N TRP A 16 7.32 -8.61 7.66
CA TRP A 16 6.55 -9.00 6.46
C TRP A 16 7.10 -8.39 5.17
N LEU A 17 7.83 -7.28 5.24
CA LEU A 17 8.46 -6.65 4.09
C LEU A 17 9.61 -7.48 3.50
N ASP A 18 10.17 -8.43 4.24
CA ASP A 18 11.27 -9.29 3.77
C ASP A 18 10.79 -10.61 3.14
N ARG A 19 9.51 -10.97 3.36
CA ARG A 19 8.96 -12.25 2.89
C ARG A 19 8.53 -12.15 1.44
N LEU A 20 8.94 -13.11 0.61
CA LEU A 20 8.36 -13.26 -0.73
C LEU A 20 6.97 -13.88 -0.66
N GLU A 21 6.80 -14.90 0.18
CA GLU A 21 5.54 -15.58 0.40
C GLU A 21 5.53 -16.37 1.71
N GLY A 22 4.35 -16.86 2.12
CA GLY A 22 4.22 -17.80 3.23
C GLY A 22 2.84 -17.84 3.88
N GLU A 23 2.66 -18.83 4.75
CA GLU A 23 1.44 -19.03 5.54
C GLU A 23 1.20 -17.86 6.51
N VAL A 24 -0.05 -17.40 6.56
CA VAL A 24 -0.54 -16.43 7.54
C VAL A 24 -0.93 -17.19 8.81
N SER A 25 -0.43 -16.71 9.95
CA SER A 25 -0.62 -17.36 11.25
C SER A 25 -2.07 -17.68 11.57
N GLY A 26 -2.30 -18.81 12.23
CA GLY A 26 -3.64 -19.25 12.64
C GLY A 26 -4.48 -19.83 11.51
N GLY A 27 -3.86 -20.33 10.42
CA GLY A 27 -4.57 -20.96 9.31
C GLY A 27 -5.41 -19.98 8.48
N ARG A 28 -4.98 -18.71 8.42
CA ARG A 28 -5.74 -17.63 7.74
C ARG A 28 -5.43 -17.53 6.24
N GLY A 29 -4.76 -18.53 5.69
CA GLY A 29 -4.40 -18.62 4.28
C GLY A 29 -2.95 -18.25 4.00
N PHE A 30 -2.64 -18.03 2.72
CA PHE A 30 -1.29 -17.84 2.21
C PHE A 30 -1.14 -16.43 1.60
N ALA A 31 -0.03 -15.77 1.90
CA ALA A 31 0.29 -14.46 1.33
C ALA A 31 1.49 -14.57 0.38
N ARG A 32 1.43 -13.87 -0.76
CA ARG A 32 2.54 -13.73 -1.71
C ARG A 32 2.70 -12.26 -2.07
N ARG A 33 3.95 -11.80 -2.23
CA ARG A 33 4.29 -10.46 -2.70
C ARG A 33 3.79 -10.27 -4.13
N VAL A 34 3.07 -9.18 -4.36
CA VAL A 34 2.61 -8.75 -5.68
C VAL A 34 3.51 -7.67 -6.28
N ASP A 35 4.13 -6.84 -5.43
CA ASP A 35 5.09 -5.82 -5.83
C ASP A 35 5.94 -5.37 -4.61
N CYS A 36 7.02 -4.65 -4.84
CA CYS A 36 7.82 -3.96 -3.82
C CYS A 36 8.59 -2.78 -4.40
N GLY A 37 9.00 -1.87 -3.52
CA GLY A 37 9.78 -0.71 -3.94
C GLY A 37 9.98 0.30 -2.83
N SER A 38 10.25 1.54 -3.22
CA SER A 38 10.35 2.68 -2.33
C SER A 38 9.20 3.66 -2.55
N TYR A 39 9.02 4.58 -1.62
CA TYR A 39 8.08 5.68 -1.78
C TYR A 39 8.63 6.97 -1.15
N VAL A 40 8.13 8.11 -1.64
CA VAL A 40 8.40 9.43 -1.08
C VAL A 40 7.08 10.12 -0.75
N TYR A 41 6.99 10.76 0.42
CA TYR A 41 5.81 11.56 0.75
C TYR A 41 5.80 12.86 -0.06
N LEU A 42 4.71 13.10 -0.78
CA LEU A 42 4.47 14.35 -1.51
C LEU A 42 3.60 15.32 -0.70
N ASN A 43 2.64 14.79 0.07
CA ASN A 43 1.82 15.58 0.98
C ASN A 43 1.49 14.77 2.25
N THR A 44 1.65 15.42 3.41
CA THR A 44 1.41 14.85 4.75
C THR A 44 0.37 15.64 5.53
N THR A 45 -0.65 16.19 4.86
CA THR A 45 -1.71 16.89 5.58
C THR A 45 -2.61 15.88 6.31
N SER A 46 -2.44 15.77 7.62
CA SER A 46 -3.27 14.94 8.51
C SER A 46 -4.73 15.40 8.60
N ALA A 47 -5.05 16.61 8.15
CA ALA A 47 -6.38 17.21 8.26
C ALA A 47 -7.48 16.46 7.47
N ASN A 48 -7.13 15.79 6.36
CA ASN A 48 -8.11 15.19 5.46
C ASN A 48 -8.06 13.65 5.40
N GLU A 49 -7.30 13.00 6.31
CA GLU A 49 -7.04 11.55 6.23
C GLU A 49 -6.47 11.10 4.87
N GLU A 50 -5.93 12.05 4.10
CA GLU A 50 -5.35 11.82 2.78
C GLU A 50 -3.85 11.55 2.92
N ARG A 51 -3.35 10.62 2.11
CA ARG A 51 -1.92 10.36 1.95
C ARG A 51 -1.58 10.41 0.47
N VAL A 52 -0.62 11.26 0.12
CA VAL A 52 -0.11 11.36 -1.25
C VAL A 52 1.36 10.98 -1.23
N VAL A 53 1.70 9.90 -1.94
CA VAL A 53 3.06 9.37 -2.05
C VAL A 53 3.42 9.13 -3.51
N GLU A 54 4.67 9.34 -3.86
CA GLU A 54 5.25 8.85 -5.11
C GLU A 54 5.80 7.45 -4.88
N LEU A 55 5.36 6.47 -5.66
CA LEU A 55 5.78 5.07 -5.63
C LEU A 55 6.82 4.80 -6.71
N THR A 56 7.84 4.04 -6.34
CA THR A 56 8.83 3.47 -7.25
C THR A 56 8.86 1.95 -7.06
N GLY A 57 8.07 1.23 -7.84
CA GLY A 57 8.03 -0.24 -7.89
C GLY A 57 8.09 -0.76 -9.34
N GLU A 58 7.93 -2.07 -9.54
CA GLU A 58 7.94 -2.67 -10.88
C GLU A 58 6.56 -2.56 -11.55
N THR A 59 5.49 -2.86 -10.80
CA THR A 59 4.12 -2.83 -11.31
C THR A 59 3.37 -1.56 -10.88
N LEU A 60 3.59 -1.12 -9.64
CA LEU A 60 3.00 0.05 -9.02
C LEU A 60 4.05 1.16 -8.95
N PHE A 61 3.88 2.15 -9.81
CA PHE A 61 4.72 3.34 -9.88
C PHE A 61 3.87 4.58 -10.21
N GLY A 62 4.35 5.76 -9.81
CA GLY A 62 3.64 7.03 -9.96
C GLY A 62 3.07 7.56 -8.65
N VAL A 63 2.18 8.54 -8.71
CA VAL A 63 1.59 9.20 -7.54
C VAL A 63 0.35 8.44 -7.07
N LEU A 64 0.43 7.86 -5.87
CA LEU A 64 -0.67 7.22 -5.17
C LEU A 64 -1.30 8.19 -4.16
N THR A 65 -2.59 8.45 -4.34
CA THR A 65 -3.45 9.14 -3.36
C THR A 65 -4.33 8.12 -2.67
N ILE A 66 -4.33 8.10 -1.33
CA ILE A 66 -5.16 7.23 -0.49
C ILE A 66 -6.01 8.08 0.43
N THR A 67 -7.31 7.79 0.49
CA THR A 67 -8.25 8.30 1.50
C THR A 67 -8.69 7.16 2.42
N ARG A 68 -9.60 7.41 3.36
CA ARG A 68 -10.13 6.37 4.25
C ARG A 68 -10.81 5.20 3.52
N THR A 69 -11.36 5.44 2.33
CA THR A 69 -12.21 4.46 1.63
C THR A 69 -11.78 4.17 0.20
N GLU A 70 -10.86 4.95 -0.36
CA GLU A 70 -10.51 4.87 -1.77
C GLU A 70 -9.01 5.09 -2.01
N ALA A 71 -8.52 4.57 -3.12
CA ALA A 71 -7.17 4.81 -3.61
C ALA A 71 -7.18 5.09 -5.11
N PHE A 72 -6.26 5.94 -5.55
CA PHE A 72 -6.10 6.34 -6.94
C PHE A 72 -4.61 6.46 -7.27
N LEU A 73 -4.17 5.78 -8.34
CA LEU A 73 -2.79 5.85 -8.83
C LEU A 73 -2.75 6.59 -10.17
N SER A 74 -2.06 7.73 -10.22
CA SER A 74 -1.74 8.48 -11.45
C SER A 74 -0.28 8.28 -11.84
N GLN A 75 -0.04 7.99 -13.12
CA GLN A 75 1.31 7.88 -13.70
C GLN A 75 1.77 9.22 -14.24
#